data_AF-J5TY93-F1
#
_entry.id   AF-J5TY93-F1
#
_cell.length_a   1.000
_cell.length_b   1.000
_cell.length_c   1.000
_cell.angle_alpha   90.00
_cell.angle_beta   90.00
_cell.angle_gamma   90.00
#
_symmetry.space_group_name_H-M   'P 1'
#
loop_
_entity.id
_entity.type
_entity.pdbx_description
1 polymer ?
#
loop_
_entity_poly.entity_id
_entity_poly.type
_entity_poly.pdbx_seq_one_letter_code
_entity_poly.pdbx_strand_id
1 'polypeptide(L)'
;MTTPKHTRPVSGSSTSSSSGRSSRACPPPTHDTLNRALQVIPHQGFKRAYQDWSAALLRWNEETRQICIDGKTMRGVKKPSPDTESHIVSAYAPHLQLDLSVGTVPVKRNELDSIRQLLDELYVADALISIDPLGCQRQVAEQGLEVGSHYQLQVNSNQPTLLQELEDSLPRTNKGFTFNKKEDLGHGRIETRQMKSLLLNPEMLEDSYAFKDWAGIKSIHQLSRKHYDKRSGKETIKISYCISSVEDSKRVFRAIRDHWKIENLLHYMLDVTSARTVGAGLQAKGPKIWSYWPRSTSSSCSASRRSSVSPSRTYRCCWPSSTRYSYST
;
A
#
# COMPACT_ATOMS: atom_id res chain seq x y z
N MET A 1 -51.02 -2.46 86.25
CA MET A 1 -50.73 -1.02 86.03
C MET A 1 -50.23 -0.84 84.62
N THR A 2 -50.97 -0.03 83.85
CA THR A 2 -50.60 0.75 82.65
C THR A 2 -49.97 0.07 81.43
N THR A 3 -50.79 -0.01 80.38
CA THR A 3 -50.48 -0.19 78.95
C THR A 3 -49.59 0.92 78.38
N PRO A 4 -48.76 0.66 77.36
CA PRO A 4 -48.25 1.68 76.45
C PRO A 4 -48.89 1.63 75.05
N LYS A 5 -48.84 2.79 74.41
CA LYS A 5 -49.64 3.29 73.30
C LYS A 5 -49.15 2.80 71.93
N HIS A 6 -50.12 2.65 71.02
CA HIS A 6 -49.96 2.57 69.58
C HIS A 6 -49.19 3.78 68.99
N THR A 7 -48.24 3.50 68.10
CA THR A 7 -47.71 4.46 67.11
C THR A 7 -47.91 3.90 65.69
N ARG A 8 -48.45 4.74 64.81
CA ARG A 8 -48.79 4.43 63.40
C ARG A 8 -47.54 4.23 62.54
N PRO A 9 -47.57 3.39 61.49
CA PRO A 9 -46.50 3.33 60.50
C PRO A 9 -46.60 4.50 59.52
N VAL A 10 -45.46 5.15 59.25
CA VAL A 10 -45.30 6.15 58.19
C VAL A 10 -44.79 5.44 56.93
N SER A 11 -45.55 5.55 55.84
CA SER A 11 -45.19 5.06 54.52
C SER A 11 -44.04 5.87 53.93
N GLY A 12 -42.93 5.19 53.61
CA GLY A 12 -41.81 5.75 52.85
C GLY A 12 -41.34 4.74 51.82
N SER A 13 -41.90 4.80 50.62
CA SER A 13 -41.42 4.06 49.45
C SER A 13 -40.11 4.69 48.94
N SER A 14 -38.99 3.98 49.10
CA SER A 14 -37.75 4.29 48.39
C SER A 14 -37.33 3.09 47.56
N THR A 15 -37.74 3.12 46.29
CA THR A 15 -37.21 2.27 45.23
C THR A 15 -35.72 2.59 45.04
N SER A 16 -34.83 1.73 45.51
CA SER A 16 -33.41 1.79 45.17
C SER A 16 -33.19 1.14 43.80
N SER A 17 -33.02 1.99 42.81
CA SER A 17 -32.70 1.64 41.44
C SER A 17 -31.32 0.98 41.35
N SER A 18 -31.28 -0.26 40.86
CA SER A 18 -30.07 -0.95 40.47
C SER A 18 -29.44 -0.24 39.27
N SER A 19 -28.48 0.64 39.51
CA SER A 19 -27.68 1.25 38.45
C SER A 19 -26.74 0.20 37.85
N GLY A 20 -27.09 -0.27 36.65
CA GLY A 20 -26.21 -1.10 35.84
C GLY A 20 -24.89 -0.38 35.59
N ARG A 21 -23.77 -0.98 36.02
CA ARG A 21 -22.43 -0.55 35.62
C ARG A 21 -22.32 -0.74 34.10
N SER A 22 -22.55 0.33 33.36
CA SER A 22 -22.10 0.47 31.98
C SER A 22 -20.59 0.21 31.95
N SER A 23 -20.16 -0.85 31.27
CA SER A 23 -18.76 -1.13 30.98
C SER A 23 -18.21 0.04 30.17
N ARG A 24 -17.58 1.01 30.85
CA ARG A 24 -16.83 2.07 30.18
C ARG A 24 -15.71 1.39 29.41
N ALA A 25 -15.80 1.39 28.08
CA ALA A 25 -14.72 0.95 27.22
C ALA A 25 -13.44 1.70 27.64
N CYS A 26 -12.36 0.97 27.94
CA CYS A 26 -11.08 1.59 28.24
C CYS A 26 -10.69 2.49 27.05
N PRO A 27 -10.23 3.72 27.31
CA PRO A 27 -9.73 4.57 26.25
C PRO A 27 -8.54 3.86 25.57
N PRO A 28 -8.35 4.05 24.25
CA PRO A 28 -7.21 3.47 23.56
C PRO A 28 -5.91 3.93 24.22
N PRO A 29 -4.88 3.07 24.28
CA PRO A 29 -3.61 3.42 24.91
C PRO A 29 -3.02 4.68 24.28
N THR A 30 -2.40 5.50 25.11
CA THR A 30 -1.70 6.70 24.64
C THR A 30 -0.51 6.31 23.75
N HIS A 31 -0.10 7.24 22.87
CA HIS A 31 1.08 7.08 22.01
C HIS A 31 2.32 6.62 22.80
N ASP A 32 2.55 7.16 23.99
CA ASP A 32 3.73 6.83 24.81
C ASP A 32 3.64 5.44 25.45
N THR A 33 2.42 4.96 25.68
CA THR A 33 2.19 3.59 26.16
C THR A 33 2.44 2.58 25.04
N LEU A 34 1.98 2.88 23.82
CA LEU A 34 2.28 2.08 22.64
C LEU A 34 3.78 2.06 22.35
N ASN A 35 4.45 3.22 22.38
CA ASN A 35 5.89 3.29 22.14
C ASN A 35 6.70 2.47 23.14
N ARG A 36 6.38 2.56 24.45
CA ARG A 36 7.06 1.75 25.47
C ARG A 36 6.86 0.26 25.24
N ALA A 37 5.64 -0.17 24.93
CA ALA A 37 5.37 -1.56 24.62
C ALA A 37 6.15 -2.05 23.39
N LEU A 38 6.18 -1.25 22.31
CA LEU A 38 6.90 -1.59 21.08
C LEU A 38 8.42 -1.62 21.27
N GLN A 39 8.97 -0.78 22.14
CA GLN A 39 10.41 -0.75 22.44
C GLN A 39 10.93 -2.02 23.12
N VAL A 40 10.05 -2.79 23.77
CA VAL A 40 10.41 -4.05 24.45
C VAL A 40 10.54 -5.20 23.44
N ILE A 41 9.92 -5.09 22.27
CA ILE A 41 9.91 -6.17 21.28
C ILE A 41 11.23 -6.15 20.49
N PRO A 42 11.99 -7.26 20.43
CA PRO A 42 13.17 -7.35 19.59
C PRO A 42 12.82 -7.13 18.13
N HIS A 43 13.50 -6.18 17.48
CA HIS A 43 13.22 -5.80 16.08
C HIS A 43 13.24 -6.98 15.12
N GLN A 44 14.23 -7.88 15.24
CA GLN A 44 14.33 -9.06 14.37
C GLN A 44 13.18 -10.05 14.59
N GLY A 45 12.74 -10.24 15.84
CA GLY A 45 11.60 -11.11 16.16
C GLY A 45 10.29 -10.55 15.61
N PHE A 46 10.08 -9.24 15.74
CA PHE A 46 8.93 -8.56 15.15
C PHE A 46 8.92 -8.67 13.62
N LYS A 47 10.06 -8.39 12.96
CA LYS A 47 10.18 -8.48 11.49
C LYS A 47 9.78 -9.88 10.99
N ARG A 48 10.33 -10.94 11.59
CA ARG A 48 10.03 -12.33 11.20
C ARG A 48 8.54 -12.66 11.38
N ALA A 49 7.98 -12.40 12.57
CA ALA A 49 6.57 -12.69 12.84
C ALA A 49 5.63 -11.92 11.89
N TYR A 50 6.00 -10.67 11.55
CA TYR A 50 5.26 -9.85 10.60
C TYR A 50 5.34 -10.40 9.17
N GLN A 51 6.53 -10.84 8.73
CA GLN A 51 6.74 -11.46 7.42
C GLN A 51 5.95 -12.76 7.29
N ASP A 52 5.96 -13.61 8.32
CA ASP A 52 5.22 -14.88 8.34
C ASP A 52 3.70 -14.65 8.24
N TRP A 53 3.19 -13.69 9.03
CA TRP A 53 1.79 -13.30 8.98
C TRP A 53 1.39 -12.71 7.62
N SER A 54 2.25 -11.87 7.04
CA SER A 54 2.03 -11.26 5.72
C SER A 54 2.04 -12.31 4.61
N ALA A 55 2.96 -13.27 4.65
CA ALA A 55 3.04 -14.38 3.71
C ALA A 55 1.78 -15.26 3.78
N ALA A 56 1.24 -15.50 4.98
CA ALA A 56 -0.02 -16.21 5.16
C ALA A 56 -1.21 -15.47 4.53
N LEU A 57 -1.26 -14.14 4.63
CA LEU A 57 -2.31 -13.33 4.01
C LEU A 57 -2.19 -13.26 2.48
N LEU A 58 -0.97 -13.18 1.93
CA LEU A 58 -0.75 -13.09 0.48
C LEU A 58 -1.20 -14.34 -0.29
N ARG A 59 -1.27 -15.51 0.37
CA ARG A 59 -1.75 -16.76 -0.21
C ARG A 59 -3.26 -16.80 -0.48
N TRP A 60 -4.02 -15.79 -0.02
CA TRP A 60 -5.47 -15.86 -0.02
C TRP A 60 -6.15 -15.50 -1.35
N ASN A 61 -5.46 -14.81 -2.28
CA ASN A 61 -6.04 -14.45 -3.58
C ASN A 61 -4.98 -14.23 -4.67
N GLU A 62 -4.88 -15.14 -5.62
CA GLU A 62 -3.90 -15.12 -6.73
C GLU A 62 -4.12 -13.97 -7.72
N GLU A 63 -5.38 -13.64 -8.05
CA GLU A 63 -5.70 -12.64 -9.09
C GLU A 63 -5.30 -11.20 -8.69
N THR A 64 -5.21 -10.94 -7.39
CA THR A 64 -4.88 -9.62 -6.83
C THR A 64 -3.51 -9.59 -6.17
N ARG A 65 -2.73 -10.66 -6.31
CA ARG A 65 -1.40 -10.78 -5.73
C ARG A 65 -0.40 -9.94 -6.53
N GLN A 66 -0.34 -8.67 -6.17
CA GLN A 66 0.63 -7.70 -6.65
C GLN A 66 1.53 -7.27 -5.50
N ILE A 67 2.81 -7.07 -5.78
CA ILE A 67 3.76 -6.43 -4.87
C ILE A 67 4.41 -5.27 -5.63
N CYS A 68 4.21 -4.06 -5.14
CA CYS A 68 4.80 -2.85 -5.69
C CYS A 68 6.13 -2.61 -5.00
N ILE A 69 7.22 -2.46 -5.74
CA ILE A 69 8.51 -2.06 -5.20
C ILE A 69 8.82 -0.65 -5.66
N ASP A 70 9.05 0.27 -4.72
CA ASP A 70 9.37 1.66 -5.01
C ASP A 70 10.39 2.22 -4.00
N GLY A 71 11.22 3.11 -4.53
CA GLY A 71 12.25 3.83 -3.81
C GLY A 71 11.79 5.19 -3.34
N LYS A 72 11.98 5.49 -2.05
CA LYS A 72 11.74 6.81 -1.48
C LYS A 72 12.97 7.35 -0.80
N THR A 73 13.41 8.52 -1.25
CA THR A 73 14.33 9.36 -0.47
C THR A 73 13.54 10.09 0.62
N MET A 74 13.84 9.78 1.89
CA MET A 74 13.18 10.40 3.04
C MET A 74 13.58 11.87 3.19
N ARG A 75 12.58 12.74 3.32
CA ARG A 75 12.79 14.17 3.58
C ARG A 75 12.54 14.48 5.06
N GLY A 76 13.35 15.37 5.65
CA GLY A 76 13.16 15.83 7.03
C GLY A 76 13.71 14.91 8.14
N VAL A 77 14.46 13.86 7.79
CA VAL A 77 15.20 13.04 8.76
C VAL A 77 16.55 13.65 9.10
N LYS A 78 16.93 13.59 10.39
CA LYS A 78 18.23 14.09 10.85
C LYS A 78 19.34 13.22 10.26
N LYS A 79 20.06 13.76 9.29
CA LYS A 79 21.18 13.06 8.67
C LYS A 79 22.34 12.93 9.66
N PRO A 80 22.96 11.76 9.81
CA PRO A 80 24.15 11.61 10.66
C PRO A 80 25.38 12.31 10.06
N SER A 81 25.43 12.50 8.74
CA SER A 81 26.41 13.33 8.03
C SER A 81 25.76 14.02 6.80
N PRO A 82 26.36 15.10 6.25
CA PRO A 82 25.81 15.82 5.08
C PRO A 82 25.53 14.91 3.87
N ASP A 83 26.40 13.92 3.66
CA ASP A 83 26.39 13.01 2.50
C ASP A 83 25.51 11.76 2.71
N THR A 84 24.92 11.58 3.90
CA THR A 84 24.00 10.45 4.13
C THR A 84 22.64 10.76 3.52
N GLU A 85 22.24 9.97 2.53
CA GLU A 85 20.86 9.95 2.03
C GLU A 85 20.10 8.84 2.74
N SER A 86 19.02 9.16 3.44
CA SER A 86 18.14 8.12 3.98
C SER A 86 17.19 7.67 2.88
N HIS A 87 17.65 6.74 2.06
CA HIS A 87 16.82 6.12 1.03
C HIS A 87 16.18 4.85 1.59
N ILE A 88 14.94 4.63 1.22
CA ILE A 88 14.17 3.45 1.62
C ILE A 88 13.62 2.81 0.36
N VAL A 89 13.75 1.49 0.23
CA VAL A 89 13.05 0.72 -0.80
C VAL A 89 11.99 -0.09 -0.07
N SER A 90 10.73 0.08 -0.48
CA SER A 90 9.59 -0.57 0.18
C SER A 90 8.93 -1.55 -0.77
N ALA A 91 8.49 -2.69 -0.25
CA ALA A 91 7.69 -3.67 -0.96
C ALA A 91 6.26 -3.64 -0.42
N TYR A 92 5.29 -3.19 -1.22
CA TYR A 92 3.93 -2.90 -0.78
C TYR A 92 2.90 -3.76 -1.50
N ALA A 93 1.98 -4.38 -0.75
CA ALA A 93 0.84 -5.10 -1.30
C ALA A 93 -0.38 -4.15 -1.40
N PRO A 94 -0.74 -3.63 -2.59
CA PRO A 94 -1.79 -2.62 -2.74
C PRO A 94 -3.19 -3.12 -2.42
N HIS A 95 -3.45 -4.42 -2.56
CA HIS A 95 -4.75 -5.00 -2.22
C HIS A 95 -4.95 -5.10 -0.70
N LEU A 96 -3.90 -5.52 0.02
CA LEU A 96 -3.89 -5.62 1.47
C LEU A 96 -3.63 -4.26 2.16
N GLN A 97 -3.22 -3.27 1.38
CA GLN A 97 -2.70 -1.98 1.84
C GLN A 97 -1.58 -2.14 2.87
N LEU A 98 -0.72 -3.13 2.67
CA LEU A 98 0.26 -3.60 3.64
C LEU A 98 1.67 -3.40 3.11
N ASP A 99 2.56 -2.87 3.95
CA ASP A 99 3.99 -2.80 3.65
C ASP A 99 4.67 -4.11 4.06
N LEU A 100 5.10 -4.93 3.11
CA LEU A 100 5.61 -6.28 3.34
C LEU A 100 7.04 -6.27 3.88
N SER A 101 7.87 -5.34 3.41
CA SER A 101 9.26 -5.21 3.85
C SER A 101 9.84 -3.87 3.43
N VAL A 102 10.79 -3.40 4.23
CA VAL A 102 11.48 -2.13 4.05
C VAL A 102 12.98 -2.37 4.08
N GLY A 103 13.64 -2.17 2.94
CA GLY A 103 15.09 -2.08 2.82
C GLY A 103 15.55 -0.65 3.11
N THR A 104 16.43 -0.45 4.09
CA THR A 104 17.07 0.86 4.30
C THR A 104 18.38 0.92 3.53
N VAL A 105 18.54 1.94 2.70
CA VAL A 105 19.70 2.12 1.84
C VAL A 105 20.41 3.43 2.20
N PRO A 106 21.72 3.41 2.48
CA PRO A 106 22.45 4.61 2.87
C PRO A 106 22.67 5.61 1.71
N VAL A 107 22.52 5.15 0.46
CA VAL A 107 22.74 5.94 -0.76
C VAL A 107 21.80 5.42 -1.85
N LYS A 108 21.16 6.33 -2.61
CA LYS A 108 20.23 5.96 -3.70
C LYS A 108 20.81 4.99 -4.74
N ARG A 109 22.12 5.05 -5.01
CA ARG A 109 22.80 4.20 -5.99
C ARG A 109 22.73 2.69 -5.68
N ASN A 110 22.47 2.31 -4.42
CA ASN A 110 22.39 0.90 -4.01
C ASN A 110 20.94 0.38 -3.98
N GLU A 111 20.02 1.09 -4.63
CA GLU A 111 18.62 0.70 -4.75
C GLU A 111 18.46 -0.65 -5.46
N LEU A 112 19.24 -0.91 -6.51
CA LEU A 112 19.22 -2.19 -7.23
C LEU A 112 19.51 -3.38 -6.30
N ASP A 113 20.61 -3.33 -5.54
CA ASP A 113 20.97 -4.39 -4.59
C ASP A 113 19.88 -4.60 -3.53
N SER A 114 19.22 -3.52 -3.14
CA SER A 114 18.13 -3.57 -2.15
C SER A 114 16.87 -4.20 -2.72
N ILE A 115 16.53 -3.93 -3.98
CA ILE A 115 15.43 -4.60 -4.69
C ILE A 115 15.72 -6.11 -4.78
N ARG A 116 16.94 -6.49 -5.14
CA ARG A 116 17.36 -7.89 -5.23
C ARG A 116 17.25 -8.60 -3.89
N GLN A 117 17.78 -7.98 -2.82
CA GLN A 117 17.65 -8.52 -1.46
C GLN A 117 16.18 -8.66 -1.04
N LEU A 118 15.32 -7.70 -1.40
CA LEU A 118 13.88 -7.79 -1.10
C LEU A 118 13.23 -8.98 -1.82
N LEU A 119 13.60 -9.25 -3.08
CA LEU A 119 13.08 -10.41 -3.81
C LEU A 119 13.51 -11.74 -3.16
N ASP A 120 14.74 -11.82 -2.63
CA ASP A 120 15.24 -13.02 -1.95
C ASP A 120 14.59 -13.25 -0.56
N GLU A 121 14.30 -12.17 0.17
CA GLU A 121 13.71 -12.26 1.52
C GLU A 121 12.18 -12.42 1.52
N LEU A 122 11.50 -11.99 0.46
CA LEU A 122 10.04 -11.96 0.41
C LEU A 122 9.46 -13.21 -0.26
N TYR A 123 8.32 -13.67 0.25
CA TYR A 123 7.54 -14.70 -0.42
C TYR A 123 6.79 -14.12 -1.64
N VAL A 124 7.47 -14.12 -2.80
CA VAL A 124 7.01 -13.49 -4.04
C VAL A 124 6.45 -14.44 -5.11
N ALA A 125 6.49 -15.76 -4.88
CA ALA A 125 5.98 -16.75 -5.84
C ALA A 125 4.56 -16.40 -6.34
N ASP A 126 4.32 -16.50 -7.64
CA ASP A 126 3.06 -16.16 -8.36
C ASP A 126 2.60 -14.69 -8.26
N ALA A 127 3.30 -13.86 -7.50
CA ALA A 127 2.99 -12.44 -7.38
C ALA A 127 3.42 -11.69 -8.64
N LEU A 128 2.63 -10.69 -9.03
CA LEU A 128 3.05 -9.72 -10.04
C LEU A 128 3.83 -8.60 -9.35
N ILE A 129 5.14 -8.59 -9.54
CA ILE A 129 6.03 -7.55 -9.05
C ILE A 129 5.96 -6.35 -9.99
N SER A 130 5.50 -5.20 -9.50
CA SER A 130 5.55 -3.95 -10.26
C SER A 130 6.63 -3.03 -9.70
N ILE A 131 7.52 -2.57 -10.58
CA ILE A 131 8.66 -1.75 -10.19
C ILE A 131 8.65 -0.48 -11.03
N ASP A 132 9.10 0.60 -10.38
CA ASP A 132 9.28 1.89 -10.98
C ASP A 132 10.33 1.86 -12.12
N PRO A 133 10.45 2.94 -12.91
CA PRO A 133 11.44 2.99 -13.99
C PRO A 133 12.90 2.92 -13.57
N LEU A 134 13.25 3.24 -12.31
CA LEU A 134 14.64 3.13 -11.84
C LEU A 134 15.02 1.66 -11.63
N GLY A 135 14.09 0.84 -11.12
CA GLY A 135 14.28 -0.60 -10.95
C GLY A 135 14.05 -1.43 -12.22
N CYS A 136 13.77 -0.81 -13.37
CA CYS A 136 13.62 -1.51 -14.67
C CYS A 136 14.98 -2.03 -15.18
N GLN A 137 15.43 -3.16 -14.64
CA GLN A 137 16.71 -3.81 -14.96
C GLN A 137 16.51 -5.29 -15.31
N ARG A 138 17.29 -5.80 -16.27
CA ARG A 138 17.20 -7.21 -16.73
C ARG A 138 17.44 -8.20 -15.60
N GLN A 139 18.45 -7.96 -14.77
CA GLN A 139 18.78 -8.81 -13.62
C GLN A 139 17.63 -8.94 -12.61
N VAL A 140 16.80 -7.89 -12.47
CA VAL A 140 15.63 -7.91 -11.58
C VAL A 140 14.50 -8.73 -12.19
N ALA A 141 14.31 -8.64 -13.51
CA ALA A 141 13.35 -9.46 -14.23
C ALA A 141 13.73 -10.96 -14.16
N GLU A 142 15.01 -11.28 -14.42
CA GLU A 142 15.57 -12.64 -14.32
C GLU A 142 15.37 -13.21 -12.91
N GLN A 143 15.85 -12.51 -11.89
CA GLN A 143 15.73 -12.95 -10.50
C GLN A 143 14.27 -13.13 -10.08
N GLY A 144 13.38 -12.22 -10.49
CA GLY A 144 11.94 -12.32 -10.23
C GLY A 144 11.35 -13.61 -10.78
N LEU A 145 11.75 -14.02 -11.99
CA LEU A 145 11.30 -15.28 -12.59
C LEU A 145 11.92 -16.51 -11.90
N GLU A 146 13.19 -16.45 -11.50
CA GLU A 146 13.89 -17.53 -10.78
C GLU A 146 13.18 -17.88 -9.46
N VAL A 147 12.69 -16.87 -8.74
CA VAL A 147 11.92 -17.05 -7.49
C VAL A 147 10.42 -17.32 -7.73
N GLY A 148 10.02 -17.56 -8.97
CA GLY A 148 8.66 -17.95 -9.37
C GLY A 148 7.65 -16.81 -9.39
N SER A 149 8.09 -15.55 -9.39
CA SER A 149 7.21 -14.38 -9.53
C SER A 149 7.04 -13.98 -10.99
N HIS A 150 6.16 -13.03 -11.25
CA HIS A 150 6.02 -12.34 -12.53
C HIS A 150 6.42 -10.89 -12.39
N TYR A 151 6.77 -10.22 -13.48
CA TYR A 151 7.09 -8.80 -13.43
C TYR A 151 6.23 -7.94 -14.35
N GLN A 152 6.09 -6.68 -13.96
CA GLN A 152 5.66 -5.57 -14.78
C GLN A 152 6.60 -4.39 -14.50
N LEU A 153 7.39 -3.99 -15.49
CA LEU A 153 8.39 -2.94 -15.33
C LEU A 153 8.00 -1.73 -16.16
N GLN A 154 8.03 -0.56 -15.56
CA GLN A 154 7.79 0.69 -16.29
C GLN A 154 9.08 1.09 -17.02
N VAL A 155 8.97 1.43 -18.29
CA VAL A 155 10.12 1.81 -19.13
C VAL A 155 10.13 3.32 -19.34
N ASN A 156 11.31 3.93 -19.19
CA ASN A 156 11.56 5.34 -19.46
C ASN A 156 12.92 5.51 -20.15
N SER A 157 13.43 6.75 -20.18
CA SER A 157 14.72 7.11 -20.78
C SER A 157 15.96 6.41 -20.20
N ASN A 158 15.85 5.72 -19.05
CA ASN A 158 16.95 4.95 -18.48
C ASN A 158 17.24 3.67 -19.28
N GLN A 159 16.30 3.20 -20.10
CA GLN A 159 16.43 2.05 -20.98
C GLN A 159 16.18 2.48 -22.44
N PRO A 160 17.09 3.28 -23.05
CA PRO A 160 16.81 3.97 -24.31
C PRO A 160 16.55 3.00 -25.47
N THR A 161 17.33 1.91 -25.58
CA THR A 161 17.15 0.91 -26.64
C THR A 161 15.79 0.20 -26.55
N LEU A 162 15.41 -0.19 -25.33
CA LEU A 162 14.10 -0.81 -25.08
C LEU A 162 12.95 0.16 -25.33
N LEU A 163 13.10 1.42 -24.88
CA LEU A 163 12.10 2.45 -25.09
C LEU A 163 11.89 2.70 -26.59
N GLN A 164 12.97 2.80 -27.36
CA GLN A 164 12.90 2.96 -28.81
C GLN A 164 12.15 1.79 -29.47
N GLU A 165 12.42 0.54 -29.07
CA GLU A 165 11.73 -0.62 -29.66
C GLU A 165 10.25 -0.68 -29.29
N LEU A 166 9.90 -0.28 -28.07
CA LEU A 166 8.51 -0.11 -27.65
C LEU A 166 7.81 0.96 -28.49
N GLU A 167 8.48 2.09 -28.69
CA GLU A 167 8.03 3.18 -29.56
C GLU A 167 7.99 2.80 -31.04
N ASP A 168 8.73 1.80 -31.49
CA ASP A 168 8.64 1.33 -32.88
C ASP A 168 7.57 0.24 -33.07
N SER A 169 7.34 -0.57 -32.05
CA SER A 169 6.40 -1.69 -32.08
C SER A 169 4.94 -1.27 -31.83
N LEU A 170 4.71 -0.34 -30.89
CA LEU A 170 3.37 0.05 -30.43
C LEU A 170 2.61 1.11 -31.27
N PRO A 171 3.21 1.88 -32.21
CA PRO A 171 2.48 2.85 -33.03
C PRO A 171 2.16 2.46 -34.47
N ARG A 172 2.49 1.26 -34.96
CA ARG A 172 2.45 0.99 -36.42
C ARG A 172 1.16 0.37 -36.99
N THR A 173 0.24 -0.21 -36.20
CA THR A 173 -1.00 -0.82 -36.79
C THR A 173 -2.12 -1.11 -35.78
N ASN A 174 -3.39 -0.76 -36.03
CA ASN A 174 -4.50 -1.07 -35.09
C ASN A 174 -4.89 -2.57 -34.97
N LYS A 175 -4.18 -3.49 -35.63
CA LYS A 175 -4.51 -4.94 -35.64
C LYS A 175 -3.61 -5.69 -34.65
N GLY A 176 -4.17 -6.67 -33.95
CA GLY A 176 -3.41 -7.53 -33.02
C GLY A 176 -3.23 -6.98 -31.60
N PHE A 177 -3.80 -5.81 -31.28
CA PHE A 177 -3.72 -5.24 -29.93
C PHE A 177 -4.96 -5.53 -29.09
N THR A 178 -4.75 -5.77 -27.80
CA THR A 178 -5.82 -5.72 -26.80
C THR A 178 -5.90 -4.31 -26.20
N PHE A 179 -7.13 -3.80 -26.06
CA PHE A 179 -7.37 -2.46 -25.55
C PHE A 179 -8.09 -2.49 -24.20
N ASN A 180 -7.53 -1.79 -23.22
CA ASN A 180 -8.16 -1.56 -21.93
C ASN A 180 -8.40 -0.06 -21.72
N LYS A 181 -9.59 0.33 -21.26
CA LYS A 181 -9.95 1.72 -20.97
C LYS A 181 -10.60 1.84 -19.60
N LYS A 182 -10.26 2.91 -18.88
CA LYS A 182 -10.97 3.33 -17.67
C LYS A 182 -11.07 4.84 -17.60
N GLU A 183 -12.22 5.33 -17.16
CA GLU A 183 -12.47 6.75 -16.95
C GLU A 183 -12.85 6.98 -15.50
N ASP A 184 -12.16 7.90 -14.85
CA ASP A 184 -12.40 8.30 -13.46
C ASP A 184 -12.76 9.79 -13.43
N LEU A 185 -13.80 10.12 -12.65
CA LEU A 185 -14.26 11.49 -12.43
C LEU A 185 -14.02 11.87 -10.97
N GLY A 186 -13.28 12.94 -10.72
CA GLY A 186 -12.98 13.36 -9.35
C GLY A 186 -12.38 14.75 -9.25
N HIS A 187 -12.70 15.48 -8.18
CA HIS A 187 -12.14 16.81 -7.88
C HIS A 187 -12.19 17.82 -9.05
N GLY A 188 -13.26 17.79 -9.86
CA GLY A 188 -13.41 18.68 -11.02
C GLY A 188 -12.59 18.27 -12.26
N ARG A 189 -11.99 17.08 -12.26
CA ARG A 189 -11.13 16.56 -13.32
C ARG A 189 -11.70 15.27 -13.91
N ILE A 190 -11.50 15.07 -15.20
CA ILE A 190 -11.75 13.80 -15.89
C ILE A 190 -10.40 13.19 -16.22
N GLU A 191 -10.17 11.97 -15.76
CA GLU A 191 -8.98 11.21 -16.11
C GLU A 191 -9.38 9.98 -16.93
N THR A 192 -8.90 9.92 -18.17
CA THR A 192 -9.09 8.78 -19.07
C THR A 192 -7.76 8.05 -19.20
N ARG A 193 -7.73 6.78 -18.83
CA ARG A 193 -6.58 5.87 -19.01
C ARG A 193 -6.90 4.86 -20.09
N GLN A 194 -6.01 4.72 -21.05
CA GLN A 194 -6.12 3.79 -22.17
C GLN A 194 -4.83 3.02 -22.32
N MET A 195 -4.90 1.70 -22.37
CA MET A 195 -3.73 0.84 -22.55
C MET A 195 -3.89 -0.01 -23.80
N LYS A 196 -2.93 0.11 -24.72
CA LYS A 196 -2.74 -0.84 -25.82
C LYS A 196 -1.74 -1.90 -25.37
N SER A 197 -2.06 -3.17 -25.61
CA SER A 197 -1.21 -4.30 -25.24
C SER A 197 -0.97 -5.20 -26.44
N LEU A 198 0.27 -5.62 -26.62
CA LEU A 198 0.68 -6.57 -27.65
C LEU A 198 1.28 -7.79 -26.98
N LEU A 199 0.84 -8.99 -27.39
CA LEU A 199 1.51 -10.23 -27.04
C LEU A 199 2.65 -10.47 -28.01
N LEU A 200 3.82 -10.82 -27.48
CA LEU A 200 4.99 -11.14 -28.28
C LEU A 200 4.95 -12.63 -28.63
N ASN A 201 5.01 -12.94 -29.92
CA ASN A 201 5.22 -14.30 -30.39
C ASN A 201 6.73 -14.57 -30.57
N PRO A 202 7.17 -15.83 -30.77
CA PRO A 202 8.58 -16.15 -30.92
C PRO A 202 9.26 -15.41 -32.09
N GLU A 203 8.60 -15.27 -33.23
CA GLU A 203 9.13 -14.57 -34.42
C GLU A 203 9.44 -13.10 -34.11
N MET A 204 8.52 -12.41 -33.42
CA MET A 204 8.72 -11.02 -32.98
C MET A 204 9.86 -10.89 -31.96
N LEU A 205 10.14 -11.92 -31.17
CA LEU A 205 11.27 -11.94 -30.24
C LEU A 205 12.60 -12.19 -30.97
N GLU A 206 12.61 -13.02 -32.00
CA GLU A 206 13.80 -13.28 -32.81
C GLU A 206 14.22 -12.04 -33.62
N ASP A 207 13.25 -11.36 -34.23
CA ASP A 207 13.47 -10.11 -34.98
C ASP A 207 13.79 -8.91 -34.08
N SER A 208 13.57 -9.07 -32.77
CA SER A 208 13.77 -7.99 -31.80
C SER A 208 15.24 -7.67 -31.57
N TYR A 209 15.55 -6.39 -31.40
CA TYR A 209 16.88 -5.92 -31.03
C TYR A 209 17.04 -5.61 -29.54
N ALA A 210 15.96 -5.54 -28.74
CA ALA A 210 16.04 -5.35 -27.29
C ALA A 210 15.15 -6.32 -26.48
N PHE A 211 13.94 -6.69 -26.93
CA PHE A 211 13.05 -7.64 -26.21
C PHE A 211 13.68 -9.00 -25.97
N LYS A 212 14.50 -9.51 -26.90
CA LYS A 212 15.19 -10.79 -26.75
C LYS A 212 16.12 -10.87 -25.53
N ASP A 213 16.58 -9.73 -25.03
CA ASP A 213 17.44 -9.66 -23.85
C ASP A 213 16.66 -9.71 -22.53
N TRP A 214 15.31 -9.70 -22.58
CA TRP A 214 14.46 -9.71 -21.39
C TRP A 214 13.90 -11.10 -21.15
N ALA A 215 14.42 -11.76 -20.11
CA ALA A 215 13.97 -13.07 -19.71
C ALA A 215 12.46 -13.12 -19.48
N GLY A 216 11.78 -14.05 -20.16
CA GLY A 216 10.35 -14.33 -19.96
C GLY A 216 9.41 -13.18 -20.32
N ILE A 217 9.83 -12.18 -21.10
CA ILE A 217 8.93 -11.15 -21.63
C ILE A 217 7.84 -11.80 -22.49
N LYS A 218 6.59 -11.45 -22.22
CA LYS A 218 5.42 -11.98 -22.95
C LYS A 218 4.58 -10.89 -23.60
N SER A 219 4.58 -9.70 -23.01
CA SER A 219 3.74 -8.62 -23.51
C SER A 219 4.37 -7.25 -23.30
N ILE A 220 4.02 -6.35 -24.21
CA ILE A 220 4.41 -4.94 -24.18
C ILE A 220 3.18 -4.05 -24.17
N HIS A 221 3.28 -2.91 -23.51
CA HIS A 221 2.14 -2.05 -23.23
C HIS A 221 2.45 -0.57 -23.43
N GLN A 222 1.54 0.14 -24.09
CA GLN A 222 1.52 1.60 -24.16
C GLN A 222 0.32 2.10 -23.35
N LEU A 223 0.58 2.88 -22.31
CA LEU A 223 -0.44 3.53 -21.49
C LEU A 223 -0.51 5.03 -21.84
N SER A 224 -1.67 5.45 -22.35
CA SER A 224 -2.05 6.85 -22.52
C SER A 224 -2.91 7.31 -21.35
N ARG A 225 -2.53 8.43 -20.72
CA ARG A 225 -3.28 9.10 -19.67
C ARG A 225 -3.66 10.48 -20.15
N LYS A 226 -4.95 10.70 -20.33
CA LYS A 226 -5.53 11.98 -20.70
C LYS A 226 -6.17 12.59 -19.47
N HIS A 227 -5.72 13.78 -19.11
CA HIS A 227 -6.26 14.57 -18.03
C HIS A 227 -6.96 15.80 -18.60
N TYR A 228 -8.24 15.93 -18.30
CA TYR A 228 -9.06 17.08 -18.68
C TYR A 228 -9.52 17.81 -17.43
N ASP A 229 -9.12 19.07 -17.31
CA ASP A 229 -9.50 19.96 -16.20
C ASP A 229 -10.74 20.75 -16.60
N LYS A 230 -11.88 20.48 -15.96
CA LYS A 230 -13.17 21.08 -16.34
C LYS A 230 -13.22 22.60 -16.12
N ARG A 231 -12.39 23.14 -15.23
CA ARG A 231 -12.40 24.57 -14.88
C ARG A 231 -11.56 25.39 -15.86
N SER A 232 -10.41 24.86 -16.25
CA SER A 232 -9.49 25.55 -17.17
C SER A 232 -9.68 25.17 -18.64
N GLY A 233 -10.42 24.08 -18.92
CA GLY A 233 -10.54 23.51 -20.26
C GLY A 233 -9.25 22.90 -20.81
N LYS A 234 -8.19 22.82 -19.98
CA LYS A 234 -6.88 22.31 -20.41
C LYS A 234 -6.88 20.80 -20.45
N GLU A 235 -6.28 20.28 -21.51
CA GLU A 235 -6.04 18.86 -21.71
C GLU A 235 -4.54 18.57 -21.64
N THR A 236 -4.16 17.48 -20.97
CA THR A 236 -2.79 16.98 -20.96
C THR A 236 -2.80 15.49 -21.23
N ILE A 237 -2.00 15.07 -22.21
CA ILE A 237 -1.81 13.66 -22.54
C ILE A 237 -0.40 13.27 -22.14
N LYS A 238 -0.27 12.16 -21.42
CA LYS A 238 1.03 11.54 -21.09
C LYS A 238 1.02 10.10 -21.58
N ILE A 239 2.09 9.73 -22.27
CA ILE A 239 2.33 8.36 -22.73
C ILE A 239 3.41 7.75 -21.84
N SER A 240 3.22 6.49 -21.48
CA SER A 240 4.19 5.70 -20.71
C SER A 240 4.19 4.28 -21.22
N TYR A 241 5.33 3.61 -21.16
CA TYR A 241 5.51 2.25 -21.66
C TYR A 241 5.82 1.28 -20.53
N CYS A 242 5.40 0.02 -20.70
CA CYS A 242 5.70 -1.05 -19.77
C CYS A 242 5.95 -2.36 -20.52
N ILE A 243 6.77 -3.22 -19.92
CA ILE A 243 6.95 -4.61 -20.33
C ILE A 243 6.47 -5.55 -19.22
N SER A 244 6.02 -6.75 -19.57
CA SER A 244 5.57 -7.74 -18.59
C SER A 244 5.87 -9.17 -19.02
N SER A 245 6.01 -10.05 -18.03
CA SER A 245 6.08 -11.50 -18.20
C SER A 245 4.70 -12.18 -18.22
N VAL A 246 3.60 -11.43 -18.31
CA VAL A 246 2.23 -11.92 -18.19
C VAL A 246 1.39 -11.51 -19.39
N GLU A 247 0.64 -12.45 -19.97
CA GLU A 247 -0.20 -12.20 -21.16
C GLU A 247 -1.52 -11.47 -20.83
N ASP A 248 -2.02 -11.58 -19.60
CA ASP A 248 -3.27 -10.94 -19.17
C ASP A 248 -3.12 -9.41 -19.06
N SER A 249 -3.50 -8.74 -20.15
CA SER A 249 -3.54 -7.28 -20.22
C SER A 249 -4.43 -6.61 -19.17
N LYS A 250 -5.49 -7.27 -18.67
CA LYS A 250 -6.35 -6.70 -17.60
C LYS A 250 -5.64 -6.74 -16.26
N ARG A 251 -4.89 -7.81 -15.95
CA ARG A 251 -4.03 -7.90 -14.77
C ARG A 251 -2.96 -6.81 -14.80
N VAL A 252 -2.27 -6.64 -15.93
CA VAL A 252 -1.26 -5.58 -16.10
C VAL A 252 -1.87 -4.18 -15.96
N PHE A 253 -3.03 -3.93 -16.58
CA PHE A 253 -3.67 -2.62 -16.53
C PHE A 253 -4.08 -2.23 -15.10
N ARG A 254 -4.62 -3.20 -14.34
CA ARG A 254 -4.92 -3.03 -12.91
C ARG A 254 -3.64 -2.77 -12.12
N ALA A 255 -2.59 -3.55 -12.37
CA ALA A 255 -1.33 -3.44 -11.66
C ALA A 255 -0.65 -2.07 -11.82
N ILE A 256 -0.63 -1.51 -13.03
CA ILE A 256 -0.08 -0.17 -13.26
C ILE A 256 -0.85 0.89 -12.46
N ARG A 257 -2.18 0.77 -12.35
CA ARG A 257 -3.00 1.69 -11.56
C ARG A 257 -2.76 1.55 -10.06
N ASP A 258 -2.59 0.31 -9.61
CA ASP A 258 -2.40 -0.06 -8.21
C ASP A 258 -0.98 0.21 -7.72
N HIS A 259 0.02 0.24 -8.61
CA HIS A 259 1.37 0.66 -8.29
C HIS A 259 1.37 2.07 -7.67
N TRP A 260 0.59 3.01 -8.20
CA TRP A 260 0.44 4.37 -7.65
C TRP A 260 -0.08 4.41 -6.19
N LYS A 261 -0.64 3.32 -5.66
CA LYS A 261 -1.05 3.28 -4.25
C LYS A 261 0.17 3.30 -3.31
N ILE A 262 1.35 2.83 -3.73
CA ILE A 262 2.57 2.91 -2.91
C ILE A 262 2.93 4.37 -2.63
N GLU A 263 2.90 5.23 -3.65
CA GLU A 263 3.15 6.66 -3.49
C GLU A 263 2.08 7.34 -2.60
N ASN A 264 0.81 7.06 -2.87
CA ASN A 264 -0.30 7.78 -2.23
C ASN A 264 -0.60 7.32 -0.81
N LEU A 265 -0.39 6.04 -0.49
CA LEU A 265 -0.75 5.47 0.81
C LEU A 265 0.47 5.24 1.69
N LEU A 266 1.59 4.75 1.14
CA LEU A 266 2.80 4.47 1.93
C LEU A 266 3.72 5.69 1.97
N HIS A 267 4.13 6.22 0.81
CA HIS A 267 5.10 7.32 0.77
C HIS A 267 4.58 8.60 1.40
N TYR A 268 3.29 8.92 1.20
CA TYR A 268 2.65 10.03 1.89
C TYR A 268 2.59 9.83 3.41
N MET A 269 2.25 8.62 3.88
CA MET A 269 2.26 8.30 5.31
C MET A 269 3.65 8.51 5.89
N LEU A 270 4.69 8.01 5.23
CA LEU A 270 6.08 8.18 5.65
C LEU A 270 6.47 9.66 5.74
N ASP A 271 6.03 10.52 4.82
CA ASP A 271 6.28 11.96 4.89
C ASP A 271 5.56 12.62 6.09
N VAL A 272 4.30 12.26 6.33
CA VAL A 272 3.48 12.87 7.40
C VAL A 272 3.87 12.37 8.80
N THR A 273 4.17 11.09 8.96
CA THR A 273 4.54 10.51 10.26
C THR A 273 5.98 10.84 10.61
N SER A 274 6.93 10.77 9.67
CA SER A 274 8.33 11.12 9.93
C SER A 274 8.49 12.60 10.26
N ALA A 275 7.74 13.50 9.60
CA ALA A 275 7.72 14.91 9.97
C ALA A 275 7.23 15.16 11.40
N ARG A 276 6.31 14.33 11.92
CA ARG A 276 5.78 14.46 13.28
C ARG A 276 6.67 13.83 14.35
N THR A 277 7.36 12.73 14.03
CA THR A 277 8.26 12.05 14.99
C THR A 277 9.57 12.82 15.21
N VAL A 278 10.04 13.59 14.22
CA VAL A 278 11.28 14.38 14.32
C VAL A 278 11.12 15.63 15.20
N GLY A 279 9.90 16.16 15.37
CA GLY A 279 9.62 17.23 16.33
C GLY A 279 9.74 16.82 17.81
N ALA A 280 9.88 15.52 18.10
CA ALA A 280 9.82 14.96 19.46
C ALA A 280 11.10 14.22 19.90
N GLY A 281 12.27 14.49 19.29
CA GLY A 281 13.56 14.13 19.87
C GLY A 281 13.86 12.63 20.04
N LEU A 282 13.20 11.73 19.31
CA LEU A 282 13.46 10.29 19.42
C LEU A 282 14.71 9.87 18.63
N GLN A 283 15.79 9.59 19.37
CA GLN A 283 17.02 9.01 18.83
C GLN A 283 16.81 7.57 18.30
N ALA A 284 17.21 7.38 17.04
CA ALA A 284 17.85 6.22 16.40
C ALA A 284 17.27 4.77 16.49
N LYS A 285 16.21 4.45 17.26
CA LYS A 285 15.67 3.06 17.29
C LYS A 285 14.17 2.91 16.99
N GLY A 286 13.39 3.98 17.08
CA GLY A 286 11.94 3.97 16.83
C GLY A 286 11.44 3.94 15.37
N PRO A 287 12.09 4.57 14.37
CA PRO A 287 11.43 4.81 13.07
C PRO A 287 11.18 3.56 12.22
N LYS A 288 11.81 2.42 12.53
CA LYS A 288 11.67 1.18 11.74
C LYS A 288 10.39 0.38 12.01
N ILE A 289 9.77 0.50 13.18
CA ILE A 289 8.53 -0.26 13.49
C ILE A 289 7.30 0.44 12.90
N TRP A 290 7.33 1.78 12.85
CA TRP A 290 6.21 2.59 12.38
C TRP A 290 6.00 2.54 10.86
N SER A 291 6.98 2.09 10.07
CA SER A 291 6.84 1.92 8.62
C SER A 291 5.88 0.80 8.25
N TYR A 292 5.74 -0.23 9.09
CA TYR A 292 4.89 -1.40 8.83
C TYR A 292 3.38 -1.18 9.06
N TRP A 293 2.94 0.02 9.45
CA TRP A 293 1.56 0.23 9.92
C TRP A 293 0.70 1.01 8.91
N PRO A 294 -0.38 0.42 8.36
CA PRO A 294 -1.24 1.07 7.37
C PRO A 294 -1.98 2.33 7.90
N ARG A 295 -2.49 3.13 6.96
CA ARG A 295 -3.32 4.31 7.25
C ARG A 295 -4.62 3.96 8.01
N SER A 296 -5.18 2.77 7.80
CA SER A 296 -6.45 2.32 8.40
C SER A 296 -6.40 2.15 9.91
N THR A 297 -5.21 1.87 10.45
CA THR A 297 -5.01 1.64 11.89
C THR A 297 -4.49 2.89 12.61
N SER A 298 -3.91 3.85 11.89
CA SER A 298 -3.47 5.15 12.43
C SER A 298 -4.60 6.21 12.49
N SER A 299 -5.65 6.08 11.67
CA SER A 299 -6.89 6.85 11.81
C SER A 299 -7.62 6.53 13.12
N SER A 300 -7.61 5.28 13.58
CA SER A 300 -8.21 4.85 14.85
C SER A 300 -7.53 5.47 16.08
N CYS A 301 -6.22 5.74 16.03
CA CYS A 301 -5.50 6.40 17.12
C CYS A 301 -5.65 7.94 17.11
N SER A 302 -5.91 8.55 15.95
CA SER A 302 -5.99 10.02 15.81
C SER A 302 -7.38 10.60 16.11
N ALA A 303 -8.42 9.76 16.17
CA ALA A 303 -9.77 10.15 16.55
C ALA A 303 -9.93 10.57 18.03
N SER A 304 -8.92 10.33 18.89
CA SER A 304 -8.98 10.66 20.33
C SER A 304 -8.54 12.08 20.70
N ARG A 305 -8.09 12.91 19.74
CA ARG A 305 -7.55 14.26 20.03
C ARG A 305 -8.40 15.45 19.57
N ARG A 306 -9.64 15.25 19.12
CA ARG A 306 -10.58 16.35 18.87
C ARG A 306 -11.89 16.13 19.62
N SER A 307 -11.87 16.45 20.92
CA SER A 307 -13.09 16.63 21.70
C SER A 307 -13.02 17.96 22.45
N SER A 308 -13.32 19.03 21.73
CA SER A 308 -13.77 20.31 22.32
C SER A 308 -14.47 21.18 21.28
N VAL A 309 -15.58 20.69 20.71
CA VAL A 309 -16.67 21.53 20.16
C VAL A 309 -17.99 20.77 20.36
N SER A 310 -18.98 21.46 20.93
CA SER A 310 -20.33 21.01 21.33
C SER A 310 -21.21 20.55 20.15
N PRO A 311 -22.38 19.92 20.39
CA PRO A 311 -22.91 18.81 19.59
C PRO A 311 -23.87 19.23 18.48
N SER A 312 -23.69 18.69 17.28
CA SER A 312 -24.78 18.43 16.32
C SER A 312 -24.27 17.66 15.10
N ARG A 313 -24.24 16.32 15.22
CA ARG A 313 -24.53 15.36 14.14
C ARG A 313 -24.17 13.96 14.62
N THR A 314 -25.21 13.22 14.95
CA THR A 314 -25.27 11.78 15.08
C THR A 314 -24.61 11.09 13.90
N TYR A 315 -23.58 10.29 14.16
CA TYR A 315 -23.28 9.10 13.35
C TYR A 315 -23.40 7.89 14.28
N ARG A 316 -24.55 7.20 14.22
CA ARG A 316 -24.70 5.87 14.79
C ARG A 316 -23.73 4.94 14.07
N CYS A 317 -22.70 4.47 14.79
CA CYS A 317 -22.02 3.23 14.41
C CYS A 317 -22.93 2.07 14.83
N CYS A 318 -23.82 1.63 13.94
CA CYS A 318 -24.50 0.36 14.12
C CYS A 318 -23.51 -0.76 13.78
N TRP A 319 -22.99 -1.43 14.82
CA TRP A 319 -22.57 -2.83 14.68
C TRP A 319 -23.85 -3.68 14.58
N PRO A 320 -24.01 -4.58 13.58
CA PRO A 320 -25.00 -5.64 13.69
C PRO A 320 -24.49 -6.64 14.74
N SER A 321 -25.07 -6.60 15.93
CA SER A 321 -24.99 -7.68 16.89
C SER A 321 -25.92 -8.82 16.44
N SER A 322 -25.37 -10.03 16.45
CA SER A 322 -26.06 -11.33 16.34
C SER A 322 -26.77 -11.66 15.02
N THR A 323 -26.12 -12.49 14.19
CA THR A 323 -26.83 -13.47 13.35
C THR A 323 -26.55 -14.84 13.93
N ARG A 324 -27.51 -15.36 14.71
CA ARG A 324 -27.59 -16.79 15.04
C ARG A 324 -28.00 -17.51 13.75
N TYR A 325 -27.12 -18.34 13.22
CA TYR A 325 -27.53 -19.34 12.23
C TYR A 325 -28.15 -20.51 12.99
N SER A 326 -29.46 -20.68 12.84
CA SER A 326 -30.17 -21.91 13.20
C SER A 326 -29.92 -22.94 12.11
N TYR A 327 -29.29 -24.05 12.47
CA TYR A 327 -29.31 -25.27 11.68
C TYR A 327 -30.67 -25.92 11.83
N SER A 328 -31.31 -26.22 10.70
CA SER A 328 -32.38 -27.22 10.61
C SER A 328 -31.84 -28.35 9.75
N THR A 329 -31.84 -29.54 10.35
CA THR A 329 -31.55 -30.88 9.81
C THR A 329 -32.32 -31.21 8.56
#